data_AF-A0AAV0I176-F1
#
_entry.id   AF-A0AAV0I176-F1
#
_cell.length_a   1.000
_cell.length_b   1.000
_cell.length_c   1.000
_cell.angle_alpha   90.00
_cell.angle_beta   90.00
_cell.angle_gamma   90.00
#
_symmetry.space_group_name_H-M   'P 1'
#
loop_
_entity.id
_entity.type
_entity.pdbx_description
1 polymer ?
#
loop_
_entity_poly.entity_id
_entity_poly.type
_entity_poly.pdbx_seq_one_letter_code
_entity_poly.pdbx_strand_id
1 'polypeptide(L)'
;MPDLQVRVRRSQRVKNNQNPSGVVATAAPGGRRGRGRGRGCRVMNHDDNAKILGQGRPGLEMPVRQPVEKIAEKLVVGEEEGNASPLPERVKLGNSPVYKIDRKLGKGGFGQVYVGRRVSGGAGRNGPDAYELALKFEHKNSKGCNYGPPYEWQVYSTLNGCYGLPFVHYKGQQGDYYILVMDMLGPSLWDVWNSNNQMLSEQMVACIAVESISILEQLHSKGFVHGDVKPENFLLGQPGTPEEKKLYLVDLGLASRWKDTVSGRHVDYDQKPDVFRGTVRYASVHAHLGRTGSRRDDLESLAYTLVFLLRGKLPWQGYVGENKGFLVCKKKMATSPEMLCCLCPPPFQHFLEMVTNMKFDEEPNYSKLISIFDNSIGANVLLRPILTDGAIKAGQKRGRSLVGLGDGGQPKKKIRLGTPATQWISVYNCRNSMKQRYMIMSTEVSL
;
A
#
# COMPACT_ATOMS: atom_id res chain seq x y z
N MET A 1 -55.78 11.42 -14.99
CA MET A 1 -57.18 10.96 -15.15
C MET A 1 -57.43 10.78 -16.63
N PRO A 2 -57.92 9.61 -17.11
CA PRO A 2 -58.33 8.41 -16.36
C PRO A 2 -57.21 7.34 -16.33
N ASP A 3 -56.96 6.58 -15.24
CA ASP A 3 -57.75 5.51 -14.59
C ASP A 3 -57.93 4.29 -15.50
N LEU A 4 -57.78 3.01 -15.13
CA LEU A 4 -57.52 2.23 -13.91
C LEU A 4 -57.27 0.80 -14.46
N GLN A 5 -56.38 -0.07 -13.96
CA GLN A 5 -56.72 -1.01 -12.90
C GLN A 5 -55.50 -1.82 -12.42
N VAL A 6 -55.48 -1.93 -11.09
CA VAL A 6 -54.61 -2.71 -10.22
C VAL A 6 -55.02 -4.19 -10.22
N ARG A 7 -54.04 -5.11 -10.12
CA ARG A 7 -54.26 -6.41 -9.46
C ARG A 7 -53.09 -6.78 -8.55
N VAL A 8 -53.38 -6.67 -7.26
CA VAL A 8 -52.64 -7.23 -6.11
C VAL A 8 -52.96 -8.73 -6.00
N ARG A 9 -51.98 -9.56 -5.67
CA ARG A 9 -52.20 -10.84 -4.97
C ARG A 9 -51.34 -10.90 -3.72
N ARG A 10 -52.03 -11.06 -2.59
CA ARG A 10 -51.50 -11.32 -1.24
C ARG A 10 -51.84 -12.77 -0.84
N SER A 11 -51.10 -13.26 0.16
CA SER A 11 -51.41 -14.37 1.08
C SER A 11 -51.03 -15.77 0.55
N GLN A 12 -50.43 -16.68 1.32
CA GLN A 12 -50.63 -16.98 2.74
C GLN A 12 -49.35 -17.49 3.45
N ARG A 13 -49.36 -17.24 4.76
CA ARG A 13 -48.47 -17.76 5.81
C ARG A 13 -49.25 -18.86 6.54
N VAL A 14 -48.67 -20.05 6.72
CA VAL A 14 -49.23 -21.11 7.58
C VAL A 14 -48.20 -21.50 8.65
N LYS A 15 -48.67 -21.66 9.88
CA LYS A 15 -47.93 -22.00 11.11
C LYS A 15 -48.07 -23.50 11.45
N ASN A 16 -47.03 -24.03 12.12
CA ASN A 16 -46.96 -25.04 13.20
C ASN A 16 -47.65 -26.42 13.10
N ASN A 17 -46.83 -27.47 13.35
CA ASN A 17 -46.99 -28.49 14.42
C ASN A 17 -45.66 -29.29 14.50
N GLN A 18 -44.88 -29.25 15.60
CA GLN A 18 -44.91 -30.09 16.81
C GLN A 18 -44.78 -31.63 16.60
N ASN A 19 -43.53 -32.12 16.77
CA ASN A 19 -42.97 -33.32 17.49
C ASN A 19 -43.93 -34.38 18.09
N PRO A 20 -43.51 -35.65 18.41
CA PRO A 20 -42.23 -36.02 19.08
C PRO A 20 -41.64 -37.45 18.87
N SER A 21 -40.56 -37.73 19.64
CA SER A 21 -39.99 -39.04 20.09
C SER A 21 -39.23 -39.84 19.02
N GLY A 22 -38.00 -40.34 19.20
CA GLY A 22 -37.22 -40.89 20.33
C GLY A 22 -36.40 -42.03 19.68
N VAL A 23 -35.11 -42.28 19.95
CA VAL A 23 -34.58 -43.03 21.09
C VAL A 23 -33.05 -43.09 20.95
N VAL A 24 -32.41 -43.08 22.12
CA VAL A 24 -30.99 -43.17 22.50
C VAL A 24 -30.30 -44.47 22.08
N ALA A 25 -28.97 -44.44 21.82
CA ALA A 25 -28.08 -45.56 22.15
C ALA A 25 -26.62 -45.11 22.38
N THR A 26 -26.20 -45.26 23.63
CA THR A 26 -24.84 -45.29 24.17
C THR A 26 -24.15 -46.62 23.85
N ALA A 27 -22.84 -46.63 23.58
CA ALA A 27 -21.92 -47.72 23.99
C ALA A 27 -20.44 -47.41 23.67
N ALA A 28 -19.63 -47.30 24.72
CA ALA A 28 -18.31 -47.95 24.85
C ALA A 28 -18.49 -49.05 25.94
N PRO A 29 -17.56 -50.01 26.25
CA PRO A 29 -16.10 -49.95 26.10
C PRO A 29 -15.35 -51.29 25.83
N GLY A 30 -14.00 -51.22 25.73
CA GLY A 30 -13.04 -52.33 25.93
C GLY A 30 -12.03 -52.48 24.79
N GLY A 31 -10.71 -52.68 24.96
CA GLY A 31 -9.85 -52.79 26.14
C GLY A 31 -8.40 -53.14 25.74
N ARG A 32 -7.43 -52.52 26.43
CA ARG A 32 -6.08 -52.97 26.87
C ARG A 32 -5.07 -53.67 25.92
N ARG A 33 -3.86 -53.09 25.87
CA ARG A 33 -2.50 -53.59 26.29
C ARG A 33 -1.50 -52.46 25.97
N GLY A 34 -0.56 -51.96 26.77
CA GLY A 34 0.02 -52.32 28.07
C GLY A 34 1.56 -52.33 27.98
N ARG A 35 2.25 -51.56 28.85
CA ARG A 35 3.71 -51.43 29.17
C ARG A 35 4.39 -50.17 28.60
N GLY A 36 5.08 -49.30 29.35
CA GLY A 36 5.37 -49.20 30.79
C GLY A 36 6.75 -48.55 31.06
N ARG A 37 6.78 -47.57 31.99
CA ARG A 37 7.95 -47.03 32.76
C ARG A 37 8.99 -46.20 31.98
N GLY A 38 9.60 -45.13 32.49
CA GLY A 38 9.66 -44.61 33.86
C GLY A 38 10.18 -43.16 33.95
N ARG A 39 10.19 -42.68 35.19
CA ARG A 39 10.41 -41.31 35.69
C ARG A 39 11.87 -40.84 35.57
N GLY A 40 12.06 -39.52 35.54
CA GLY A 40 13.35 -38.89 35.87
C GLY A 40 13.33 -37.36 35.77
N CYS A 41 12.86 -36.69 36.84
CA CYS A 41 13.03 -35.25 37.06
C CYS A 41 14.46 -34.96 37.55
N ARG A 42 15.10 -33.88 37.10
CA ARG A 42 16.07 -33.12 37.90
C ARG A 42 16.15 -31.66 37.44
N VAL A 43 15.82 -30.79 38.38
CA VAL A 43 16.07 -29.35 38.44
C VAL A 43 17.44 -29.17 39.11
N MET A 44 18.23 -28.16 38.72
CA MET A 44 18.85 -27.15 39.61
C MET A 44 19.92 -26.32 38.89
N ASN A 45 19.75 -25.01 39.07
CA ASN A 45 20.64 -23.87 38.88
C ASN A 45 22.10 -24.09 39.33
N HIS A 46 23.05 -23.37 38.72
CA HIS A 46 23.72 -22.24 39.38
C HIS A 46 24.65 -21.47 38.42
N ASP A 47 24.50 -20.14 38.43
CA ASP A 47 25.48 -19.15 37.99
C ASP A 47 26.75 -19.19 38.87
N ASP A 48 27.93 -18.93 38.31
CA ASP A 48 28.76 -17.76 38.66
C ASP A 48 30.12 -17.68 37.92
N ASN A 49 30.37 -16.50 37.30
CA ASN A 49 31.55 -15.61 37.33
C ASN A 49 32.98 -16.17 37.61
N ALA A 50 34.12 -15.64 37.14
CA ALA A 50 34.53 -14.56 36.23
C ALA A 50 36.08 -14.61 36.07
N LYS A 51 36.59 -14.07 34.94
CA LYS A 51 37.89 -13.38 34.65
C LYS A 51 39.21 -13.78 35.38
N ILE A 52 40.32 -13.87 34.61
CA ILE A 52 41.49 -12.94 34.64
C ILE A 52 42.53 -13.30 33.52
N LEU A 53 43.26 -12.27 33.07
CA LEU A 53 44.24 -12.15 31.96
C LEU A 53 45.62 -12.83 32.18
N GLY A 54 46.38 -13.04 31.09
CA GLY A 54 47.85 -12.80 31.09
C GLY A 54 48.78 -13.64 30.18
N GLN A 55 49.02 -13.14 28.95
CA GLN A 55 50.25 -13.15 28.11
C GLN A 55 51.32 -14.29 28.10
N GLY A 56 51.75 -14.69 26.88
CA GLY A 56 53.19 -14.89 26.54
C GLY A 56 53.65 -16.20 25.85
N ARG A 57 53.58 -16.25 24.50
CA ARG A 57 54.43 -16.89 23.41
C ARG A 57 55.54 -17.94 23.71
N PRO A 58 56.10 -18.67 22.69
CA PRO A 58 55.67 -18.94 21.30
C PRO A 58 55.87 -20.40 20.78
N GLY A 59 55.32 -20.69 19.59
CA GLY A 59 56.01 -21.49 18.57
C GLY A 59 55.59 -22.95 18.41
N LEU A 60 54.67 -23.22 17.46
CA LEU A 60 54.67 -24.46 16.66
C LEU A 60 53.79 -24.27 15.43
N GLU A 61 54.40 -24.47 14.26
CA GLU A 61 53.79 -24.39 12.93
C GLU A 61 52.71 -25.48 12.76
N MET A 62 51.59 -25.13 12.11
CA MET A 62 50.54 -26.05 11.72
C MET A 62 50.25 -25.90 10.22
N PRO A 63 49.97 -27.00 9.49
CA PRO A 63 49.99 -27.02 8.04
C PRO A 63 48.74 -26.39 7.43
N VAL A 64 48.95 -25.76 6.27
CA VAL A 64 47.96 -25.15 5.39
C VAL A 64 47.00 -26.22 4.86
N ARG A 65 45.69 -26.06 5.13
CA ARG A 65 44.62 -26.84 4.48
C ARG A 65 44.08 -26.09 3.27
N GLN A 66 44.09 -26.76 2.11
CA GLN A 66 43.47 -26.30 0.87
C GLN A 66 41.93 -26.24 1.01
N PRO A 67 41.23 -25.32 0.31
CA PRO A 67 39.78 -25.29 0.31
C PRO A 67 39.22 -26.36 -0.63
N VAL A 68 38.41 -27.26 -0.10
CA VAL A 68 37.60 -28.20 -0.90
C VAL A 68 36.34 -27.47 -1.33
N GLU A 69 36.19 -27.25 -2.64
CA GLU A 69 34.95 -26.76 -3.26
C GLU A 69 33.83 -27.78 -3.03
N LYS A 70 32.83 -27.42 -2.21
CA LYS A 70 31.55 -28.12 -2.15
C LYS A 70 30.57 -27.39 -3.08
N ILE A 71 30.34 -28.00 -4.23
CA ILE A 71 29.21 -27.70 -5.10
C ILE A 71 27.94 -28.08 -4.32
N ALA A 72 27.23 -27.07 -3.84
CA ALA A 72 25.89 -27.24 -3.28
C ALA A 72 24.89 -27.22 -4.42
N GLU A 73 24.49 -28.40 -4.90
CA GLU A 73 23.30 -28.56 -5.72
C GLU A 73 22.10 -28.05 -4.93
N LYS A 74 21.60 -26.87 -5.33
CA LYS A 74 20.43 -26.25 -4.76
C LYS A 74 19.21 -26.97 -5.33
N LEU A 75 18.78 -28.03 -4.64
CA LEU A 75 17.46 -28.62 -4.82
C LEU A 75 16.42 -27.51 -4.68
N VAL A 76 15.81 -27.17 -5.82
CA VAL A 76 14.64 -26.30 -5.90
C VAL A 76 13.51 -27.04 -5.21
N VAL A 77 13.30 -26.73 -3.93
CA VAL A 77 12.03 -27.04 -3.27
C VAL A 77 11.01 -26.09 -3.90
N GLY A 78 10.27 -26.61 -4.88
CA GLY A 78 9.13 -25.92 -5.44
C GLY A 78 8.14 -25.64 -4.32
N GLU A 79 7.91 -24.36 -4.04
CA GLU A 79 6.70 -23.95 -3.33
C GLU A 79 5.52 -24.41 -4.19
N GLU A 80 4.63 -25.21 -3.62
CA GLU A 80 3.43 -25.70 -4.29
C GLU A 80 2.67 -24.52 -4.95
N GLU A 81 2.77 -24.42 -6.27
CA GLU A 81 1.89 -23.60 -7.08
C GLU A 81 0.47 -24.14 -6.89
N GLY A 82 -0.31 -23.49 -6.03
CA GLY A 82 -1.70 -23.81 -5.81
C GLY A 82 -2.48 -23.72 -7.12
N ASN A 83 -2.71 -24.85 -7.76
CA ASN A 83 -3.77 -25.21 -8.72
C ASN A 83 -4.34 -24.05 -9.58
N ALA A 84 -3.48 -23.21 -10.14
CA ALA A 84 -3.88 -22.15 -11.06
C ALA A 84 -3.73 -22.68 -12.48
N SER A 85 -4.75 -22.47 -13.31
CA SER A 85 -4.67 -22.81 -14.73
C SER A 85 -3.50 -22.06 -15.39
N PRO A 86 -2.81 -22.65 -16.37
CA PRO A 86 -1.67 -22.00 -17.00
C PRO A 86 -2.07 -20.67 -17.64
N LEU A 87 -1.16 -19.69 -17.60
CA LEU A 87 -1.35 -18.42 -18.32
C LEU A 87 -1.49 -18.67 -19.83
N PRO A 88 -2.36 -17.92 -20.53
CA PRO A 88 -2.53 -18.09 -21.98
C PRO A 88 -1.25 -17.67 -22.72
N GLU A 89 -0.78 -18.43 -23.71
CA GLU A 89 0.44 -18.07 -24.46
C GLU A 89 0.28 -16.73 -25.23
N ARG A 90 -0.94 -16.45 -25.67
CA ARG A 90 -1.31 -15.23 -26.40
C ARG A 90 -2.56 -14.61 -25.81
N VAL A 91 -2.60 -13.27 -25.78
CA VAL A 91 -3.73 -12.48 -25.29
C VAL A 91 -4.38 -11.72 -26.45
N LYS A 92 -5.71 -11.82 -26.55
CA LYS A 92 -6.53 -11.01 -27.46
C LYS A 92 -7.83 -10.63 -26.75
N LEU A 93 -8.06 -9.34 -26.53
CA LEU A 93 -9.19 -8.81 -25.78
C LEU A 93 -10.08 -7.96 -26.70
N GLY A 94 -11.21 -8.50 -27.14
CA GLY A 94 -12.13 -7.81 -28.05
C GLY A 94 -11.43 -7.34 -29.32
N ASN A 95 -11.37 -6.01 -29.51
CA ASN A 95 -10.73 -5.37 -30.67
C ASN A 95 -9.22 -5.12 -30.48
N SER A 96 -8.61 -5.61 -29.41
CA SER A 96 -7.17 -5.45 -29.20
C SER A 96 -6.37 -6.22 -30.27
N PRO A 97 -5.13 -5.79 -30.53
CA PRO A 97 -4.14 -6.65 -31.17
C PRO A 97 -3.92 -7.95 -30.39
N VAL A 98 -3.28 -8.92 -31.05
CA VAL A 98 -2.79 -10.14 -30.38
C VAL A 98 -1.44 -9.85 -29.76
N TYR A 99 -1.28 -10.16 -28.48
CA TYR A 99 -0.04 -10.02 -27.74
C TYR A 99 0.50 -11.40 -27.36
N LYS A 100 1.77 -11.66 -27.64
CA LYS A 100 2.50 -12.83 -27.11
C LYS A 100 3.06 -12.47 -25.74
N ILE A 101 2.83 -13.33 -24.74
CA ILE A 101 3.43 -13.15 -23.41
C ILE A 101 4.92 -13.46 -23.49
N ASP A 102 5.74 -12.58 -22.92
CA ASP A 102 7.19 -12.70 -22.82
C ASP A 102 7.61 -12.78 -21.33
N ARG A 103 8.68 -12.10 -20.92
CA ARG A 103 9.21 -12.17 -19.56
C ARG A 103 8.24 -11.58 -18.53
N LYS A 104 8.30 -12.15 -17.32
CA LYS A 104 7.60 -11.61 -16.14
C LYS A 104 8.26 -10.31 -15.69
N LEU A 105 7.45 -9.29 -15.43
CA LEU A 105 7.89 -8.00 -14.87
C LEU A 105 7.79 -7.99 -13.34
N GLY A 106 6.75 -8.62 -12.78
CA GLY A 106 6.55 -8.64 -11.34
C GLY A 106 5.38 -9.50 -10.89
N LYS A 107 5.26 -9.69 -9.58
CA LYS A 107 4.12 -10.32 -8.91
C LYS A 107 3.70 -9.43 -7.74
N GLY A 108 2.47 -8.93 -7.80
CA GLY A 108 1.86 -8.16 -6.72
C GLY A 108 1.01 -9.04 -5.81
N GLY A 109 0.33 -8.42 -4.83
CA GLY A 109 -0.59 -9.12 -3.92
C GLY A 109 -1.84 -9.68 -4.60
N PHE A 110 -2.24 -9.08 -5.73
CA PHE A 110 -3.50 -9.40 -6.42
C PHE A 110 -3.30 -10.08 -7.78
N GLY A 111 -2.10 -10.01 -8.36
CA GLY A 111 -1.85 -10.50 -9.71
C GLY A 111 -0.39 -10.56 -10.13
N GLN A 112 -0.18 -10.89 -11.40
CA GLN A 112 1.13 -11.03 -12.03
C GLN A 112 1.21 -10.13 -13.25
N VAL A 113 2.36 -9.50 -13.49
CA VAL A 113 2.56 -8.58 -14.61
C VAL A 113 3.64 -9.13 -15.52
N TYR A 114 3.38 -9.12 -16.83
CA TYR A 114 4.27 -9.62 -17.87
C TYR A 114 4.44 -8.60 -18.98
N VAL A 115 5.54 -8.72 -19.71
CA VAL A 115 5.68 -8.06 -21.02
C VAL A 115 4.79 -8.76 -22.03
N GLY A 116 3.98 -8.01 -22.76
CA GLY A 116 3.27 -8.48 -23.93
C GLY A 116 3.83 -7.82 -25.19
N ARG A 117 4.27 -8.66 -26.13
CA ARG A 117 4.76 -8.21 -27.44
C ARG A 117 3.67 -8.36 -28.48
N ARG A 118 3.35 -7.28 -29.17
CA ARG A 118 2.35 -7.31 -30.25
C ARG A 118 2.82 -8.24 -31.38
N VAL A 119 1.94 -9.12 -31.85
CA VAL A 119 2.26 -10.13 -32.88
C VAL A 119 2.27 -9.53 -34.28
N SER A 120 1.45 -8.52 -34.56
CA SER A 120 1.35 -7.88 -35.87
C SER A 120 1.06 -6.39 -35.75
N GLY A 121 1.79 -5.58 -36.53
CA GLY A 121 1.75 -4.12 -36.45
C GLY A 121 2.34 -3.57 -35.16
N GLY A 122 2.32 -2.24 -35.04
CA GLY A 122 2.93 -1.52 -33.92
C GLY A 122 4.41 -1.26 -34.14
N ALA A 123 4.76 0.00 -34.40
CA ALA A 123 6.13 0.49 -34.41
C ALA A 123 6.38 1.52 -33.30
N GLY A 124 5.33 1.90 -32.56
CA GLY A 124 5.42 2.83 -31.46
C GLY A 124 6.19 2.24 -30.28
N ARG A 125 6.85 3.11 -29.52
CA ARG A 125 7.38 2.77 -28.18
C ARG A 125 6.34 2.94 -27.08
N ASN A 126 5.38 3.85 -27.27
CA ASN A 126 4.38 4.24 -26.27
C ASN A 126 2.97 4.26 -26.90
N GLY A 127 1.94 4.22 -26.05
CA GLY A 127 0.54 4.34 -26.46
C GLY A 127 -0.08 3.05 -27.01
N PRO A 128 -1.30 3.11 -27.60
CA PRO A 128 -2.05 1.93 -28.00
C PRO A 128 -1.43 1.16 -29.18
N ASP A 129 -0.55 1.81 -29.95
CA ASP A 129 0.20 1.19 -31.05
C ASP A 129 1.60 0.70 -30.63
N ALA A 130 1.91 0.71 -29.33
CA ALA A 130 3.20 0.26 -28.84
C ALA A 130 3.45 -1.23 -29.14
N TYR A 131 4.71 -1.54 -29.47
CA TYR A 131 5.14 -2.93 -29.70
C TYR A 131 5.20 -3.74 -28.39
N GLU A 132 5.70 -3.14 -27.30
CA GLU A 132 5.72 -3.74 -25.97
C GLU A 132 4.76 -3.01 -25.02
N LEU A 133 3.93 -3.78 -24.31
CA LEU A 133 3.00 -3.29 -23.29
C LEU A 133 3.11 -4.14 -22.02
N ALA A 134 2.61 -3.62 -20.91
CA ALA A 134 2.49 -4.37 -19.66
C ALA A 134 1.12 -5.06 -19.60
N LEU A 135 1.12 -6.37 -19.34
CA LEU A 135 -0.08 -7.20 -19.21
C LEU A 135 -0.19 -7.65 -17.76
N LYS A 136 -1.19 -7.14 -17.04
CA LYS A 136 -1.50 -7.55 -15.66
C LYS A 136 -2.60 -8.60 -15.68
N PHE A 137 -2.34 -9.73 -15.03
CA PHE A 137 -3.23 -10.89 -14.93
C PHE A 137 -3.66 -11.08 -13.48
N GLU A 138 -4.97 -11.18 -13.27
CA GLU A 138 -5.57 -11.57 -12.00
C GLU A 138 -6.47 -12.78 -12.23
N HIS A 139 -6.22 -13.87 -11.50
CA HIS A 139 -7.01 -15.08 -11.63
C HIS A 139 -8.42 -14.85 -11.06
N LYS A 140 -9.45 -15.45 -11.66
CA LYS A 140 -10.85 -15.28 -11.23
C LYS A 140 -11.11 -15.70 -9.76
N ASN A 141 -10.28 -16.61 -9.23
CA ASN A 141 -10.35 -17.04 -7.83
C ASN A 141 -9.48 -16.18 -6.88
N SER A 142 -8.81 -15.13 -7.38
CA SER A 142 -8.03 -14.21 -6.55
C SER A 142 -8.91 -13.43 -5.59
N LYS A 143 -8.35 -13.09 -4.43
CA LYS A 143 -8.99 -12.21 -3.44
C LYS A 143 -9.28 -10.85 -4.09
N GLY A 144 -10.56 -10.55 -4.31
CA GLY A 144 -11.01 -9.34 -5.01
C GLY A 144 -11.82 -9.60 -6.28
N CYS A 145 -11.84 -10.84 -6.78
CA CYS A 145 -12.57 -11.24 -7.98
C CYS A 145 -13.89 -12.00 -7.70
N ASN A 146 -14.27 -12.16 -6.43
CA ASN A 146 -15.43 -12.98 -6.02
C ASN A 146 -16.77 -12.54 -6.62
N TYR A 147 -16.87 -11.29 -7.06
CA TYR A 147 -18.11 -10.68 -7.59
C TYR A 147 -17.94 -10.15 -9.02
N GLY A 148 -16.90 -10.60 -9.75
CA GLY A 148 -16.61 -10.14 -11.10
C GLY A 148 -15.18 -9.61 -11.26
N PRO A 149 -14.93 -8.72 -12.24
CA PRO A 149 -13.61 -8.13 -12.45
C PRO A 149 -13.09 -7.36 -11.22
N PRO A 150 -11.77 -7.26 -11.04
CA PRO A 150 -11.18 -6.51 -9.94
C PRO A 150 -11.67 -5.06 -9.88
N TYR A 151 -11.86 -4.55 -8.65
CA TYR A 151 -12.28 -3.15 -8.44
C TYR A 151 -11.35 -2.13 -9.12
N GLU A 152 -10.06 -2.46 -9.24
CA GLU A 152 -9.05 -1.69 -9.97
C GLU A 152 -9.49 -1.31 -11.39
N TRP A 153 -10.25 -2.16 -12.09
CA TRP A 153 -10.75 -1.84 -13.43
C TRP A 153 -11.70 -0.65 -13.44
N GLN A 154 -12.56 -0.54 -12.42
CA GLN A 154 -13.48 0.58 -12.29
C GLN A 154 -12.71 1.87 -11.96
N VAL A 155 -11.68 1.75 -11.12
CA VAL A 155 -10.81 2.86 -10.75
C VAL A 155 -10.10 3.41 -11.99
N TYR A 156 -9.42 2.56 -12.77
CA TYR A 156 -8.80 2.98 -14.03
C TYR A 156 -9.80 3.53 -15.05
N SER A 157 -11.04 3.02 -15.10
CA SER A 157 -12.05 3.57 -16.00
C SER A 157 -12.38 5.03 -15.70
N THR A 158 -12.25 5.45 -14.44
CA THR A 158 -12.46 6.84 -14.03
C THR A 158 -11.19 7.70 -14.17
N LEU A 159 -10.03 7.06 -14.03
CA LEU A 159 -8.74 7.73 -13.91
C LEU A 159 -7.88 7.71 -15.18
N ASN A 160 -8.25 6.97 -16.22
CA ASN A 160 -7.47 6.88 -17.44
C ASN A 160 -7.19 8.28 -18.02
N GLY A 161 -5.93 8.56 -18.37
CA GLY A 161 -5.49 9.90 -18.81
C GLY A 161 -5.29 10.92 -17.68
N CYS A 162 -5.45 10.54 -16.40
CA CYS A 162 -5.00 11.37 -15.29
C CYS A 162 -3.48 11.44 -15.26
N TYR A 163 -2.98 12.63 -14.92
CA TYR A 163 -1.55 12.89 -14.81
C TYR A 163 -0.87 11.93 -13.82
N GLY A 164 0.25 11.35 -14.23
CA GLY A 164 1.04 10.44 -13.40
C GLY A 164 0.44 9.07 -13.18
N LEU A 165 -0.58 8.66 -13.96
CA LEU A 165 -1.08 7.28 -13.99
C LEU A 165 -0.83 6.68 -15.38
N PRO A 166 -0.47 5.39 -15.47
CA PRO A 166 -0.31 4.72 -16.75
C PRO A 166 -1.67 4.60 -17.46
N PHE A 167 -1.64 4.65 -18.79
CA PHE A 167 -2.84 4.45 -19.59
C PHE A 167 -3.19 2.96 -19.65
N VAL A 168 -4.47 2.64 -19.47
CA VAL A 168 -5.04 1.31 -19.76
C VAL A 168 -5.64 1.33 -21.15
N HIS A 169 -5.04 0.58 -22.08
CA HIS A 169 -5.46 0.52 -23.48
C HIS A 169 -6.61 -0.45 -23.70
N TYR A 170 -6.49 -1.63 -23.08
CA TYR A 170 -7.49 -2.69 -23.18
C TYR A 170 -7.68 -3.37 -21.84
N LYS A 171 -8.89 -3.87 -21.61
CA LYS A 171 -9.21 -4.73 -20.46
C LYS A 171 -10.23 -5.77 -20.89
N GLY A 172 -10.14 -6.96 -20.32
CA GLY A 172 -11.02 -8.06 -20.70
C GLY A 172 -10.66 -9.35 -19.99
N GLN A 173 -11.51 -10.35 -20.15
CA GLN A 173 -11.29 -11.68 -19.60
C GLN A 173 -10.85 -12.62 -20.72
N GLN A 174 -9.86 -13.47 -20.43
CA GLN A 174 -9.49 -14.58 -21.30
C GLN A 174 -9.17 -15.80 -20.45
N GLY A 175 -9.90 -16.90 -20.69
CA GLY A 175 -9.85 -18.08 -19.82
C GLY A 175 -10.22 -17.71 -18.37
N ASP A 176 -9.37 -18.12 -17.43
CA ASP A 176 -9.58 -17.89 -16.00
C ASP A 176 -8.97 -16.57 -15.48
N TYR A 177 -8.53 -15.69 -16.38
CA TYR A 177 -7.84 -14.46 -16.02
C TYR A 177 -8.60 -13.21 -16.45
N TYR A 178 -8.69 -12.26 -15.53
CA TYR A 178 -8.94 -10.85 -15.82
C TYR A 178 -7.62 -10.19 -16.20
N ILE A 179 -7.59 -9.51 -17.35
CA ILE A 179 -6.39 -8.96 -17.95
C ILE A 179 -6.53 -7.45 -18.17
N LEU A 180 -5.54 -6.68 -17.75
CA LEU A 180 -5.32 -5.29 -18.14
C LEU A 180 -4.11 -5.21 -19.09
N VAL A 181 -4.27 -4.51 -20.21
CA VAL A 181 -3.19 -4.14 -21.13
C VAL A 181 -2.95 -2.65 -20.97
N MET A 182 -1.76 -2.28 -20.48
CA MET A 182 -1.43 -0.92 -20.07
C MET A 182 -0.04 -0.51 -20.54
N ASP A 183 0.25 0.79 -20.45
CA ASP A 183 1.57 1.34 -20.78
C ASP A 183 2.70 0.55 -20.12
N MET A 184 3.72 0.24 -20.90
CA MET A 184 4.98 -0.28 -20.37
C MET A 184 5.77 0.88 -19.75
N LEU A 185 6.23 0.71 -18.52
CA LEU A 185 6.99 1.71 -17.76
C LEU A 185 8.43 1.23 -17.52
N GLY A 186 9.24 2.11 -16.95
CA GLY A 186 10.61 1.86 -16.54
C GLY A 186 10.73 1.28 -15.12
N PRO A 187 11.91 1.40 -14.48
CA PRO A 187 12.16 0.84 -13.15
C PRO A 187 11.31 1.53 -12.07
N SER A 188 10.98 0.78 -11.02
CA SER A 188 10.37 1.35 -9.82
C SER A 188 11.37 2.16 -9.00
N LEU A 189 10.92 3.04 -8.10
CA LEU A 189 11.80 3.73 -7.16
C LEU A 189 12.51 2.73 -6.23
N TRP A 190 11.91 1.57 -5.98
CA TRP A 190 12.57 0.48 -5.27
C TRP A 190 13.78 -0.06 -6.05
N ASP A 191 13.64 -0.27 -7.36
CA ASP A 191 14.73 -0.73 -8.21
C ASP A 191 15.84 0.33 -8.29
N VAL A 192 15.46 1.59 -8.52
CA VAL A 192 16.41 2.73 -8.56
C VAL A 192 17.16 2.84 -7.24
N TRP A 193 16.49 2.72 -6.09
CA TRP A 193 17.11 2.78 -4.78
C TRP A 193 18.09 1.62 -4.55
N ASN A 194 17.75 0.39 -4.96
CA ASN A 194 18.66 -0.75 -4.86
C ASN A 194 19.88 -0.61 -5.77
N SER A 195 19.73 -0.06 -6.98
CA SER A 195 20.84 0.19 -7.89
C SER A 195 21.78 1.31 -7.43
N ASN A 196 21.33 2.19 -6.52
CA ASN A 196 22.10 3.31 -5.98
C ASN A 196 22.65 3.04 -4.56
N ASN A 197 23.14 1.83 -4.30
CA ASN A 197 23.67 1.44 -3.00
C ASN A 197 22.72 1.73 -1.83
N GLN A 198 21.42 1.60 -2.05
CA GLN A 198 20.40 1.73 -1.01
C GLN A 198 20.28 3.14 -0.40
N MET A 199 20.65 4.18 -1.17
CA MET A 199 20.46 5.58 -0.79
C MET A 199 20.20 6.45 -2.04
N LEU A 200 19.29 7.42 -1.92
CA LEU A 200 19.10 8.46 -2.94
C LEU A 200 19.52 9.83 -2.40
N SER A 201 19.99 10.70 -3.28
CA SER A 201 20.38 12.07 -2.92
C SER A 201 19.17 12.91 -2.48
N GLU A 202 19.42 13.94 -1.66
CA GLU A 202 18.37 14.88 -1.24
C GLU A 202 17.61 15.45 -2.43
N GLN A 203 18.33 15.92 -3.45
CA GLN A 203 17.72 16.52 -4.64
C GLN A 203 16.80 15.54 -5.37
N MET A 204 17.21 14.28 -5.50
CA MET A 204 16.39 13.24 -6.12
C MET A 204 15.12 13.01 -5.32
N VAL A 205 15.23 12.81 -3.99
CA VAL A 205 14.06 12.55 -3.15
C VAL A 205 13.13 13.77 -3.05
N ALA A 206 13.67 14.99 -3.10
CA ALA A 206 12.86 16.20 -3.18
C ALA A 206 12.07 16.27 -4.50
N CYS A 207 12.68 15.89 -5.64
CA CYS A 207 11.96 15.83 -6.91
C CYS A 207 10.88 14.74 -6.90
N ILE A 208 11.17 13.58 -6.30
CA ILE A 208 10.18 12.51 -6.05
C ILE A 208 9.03 13.07 -5.22
N ALA A 209 9.30 13.77 -4.12
CA ALA A 209 8.28 14.33 -3.25
C ALA A 209 7.33 15.27 -4.01
N VAL A 210 7.87 16.25 -4.73
CA VAL A 210 7.11 17.24 -5.50
C VAL A 210 6.21 16.55 -6.53
N GLU A 211 6.76 15.60 -7.27
CA GLU A 211 6.03 14.90 -8.32
C GLU A 211 4.98 13.95 -7.72
N SER A 212 5.32 13.14 -6.72
CA SER A 212 4.39 12.25 -6.02
C SER A 212 3.21 13.00 -5.39
N ILE A 213 3.44 14.17 -4.78
CA ILE A 213 2.36 15.01 -4.23
C ILE A 213 1.41 15.46 -5.35
N SER A 214 1.95 15.84 -6.51
CA SER A 214 1.16 16.26 -7.67
C SER A 214 0.32 15.11 -8.25
N ILE A 215 0.88 13.89 -8.29
CA ILE A 215 0.15 12.69 -8.73
C ILE A 215 -0.98 12.35 -7.74
N LEU A 216 -0.69 12.38 -6.43
CA LEU A 216 -1.69 12.14 -5.40
C LEU A 216 -2.78 13.22 -5.41
N GLU A 217 -2.46 14.49 -5.61
CA GLU A 217 -3.46 15.56 -5.78
C GLU A 217 -4.44 15.24 -6.91
N GLN A 218 -3.92 14.77 -8.05
CA GLN A 218 -4.74 14.43 -9.21
C GLN A 218 -5.64 13.22 -8.94
N LEU A 219 -5.12 12.18 -8.28
CA LEU A 219 -5.90 11.03 -7.82
C LEU A 219 -7.01 11.45 -6.84
N HIS A 220 -6.64 12.24 -5.83
CA HIS A 220 -7.55 12.75 -4.81
C HIS A 220 -8.65 13.62 -5.42
N SER A 221 -8.33 14.47 -6.40
CA SER A 221 -9.32 15.33 -7.08
C SER A 221 -10.47 14.52 -7.72
N LYS A 222 -10.16 13.31 -8.21
CA LYS A 222 -11.09 12.35 -8.79
C LYS A 222 -11.87 11.52 -7.77
N GLY A 223 -11.62 11.75 -6.47
CA GLY A 223 -12.35 11.14 -5.36
C GLY A 223 -11.81 9.81 -4.87
N PHE A 224 -10.57 9.47 -5.22
CA PHE A 224 -9.92 8.24 -4.80
C PHE A 224 -8.70 8.52 -3.93
N VAL A 225 -8.46 7.64 -2.96
CA VAL A 225 -7.17 7.46 -2.29
C VAL A 225 -6.53 6.18 -2.81
N HIS A 226 -5.20 6.15 -2.86
CA HIS A 226 -4.40 5.04 -3.35
C HIS A 226 -4.39 3.87 -2.35
N GLY A 227 -4.09 4.15 -1.08
CA GLY A 227 -4.10 3.15 0.01
C GLY A 227 -2.86 2.26 0.12
N ASP A 228 -1.94 2.29 -0.86
CA ASP A 228 -0.67 1.53 -0.81
C ASP A 228 0.52 2.31 -1.40
N VAL A 229 0.73 3.53 -0.90
CA VAL A 229 1.85 4.39 -1.33
C VAL A 229 3.18 3.83 -0.80
N LYS A 230 4.09 3.49 -1.73
CA LYS A 230 5.40 2.88 -1.44
C LYS A 230 6.36 2.98 -2.64
N PRO A 231 7.69 2.81 -2.48
CA PRO A 231 8.64 2.88 -3.59
C PRO A 231 8.34 1.96 -4.76
N GLU A 232 7.81 0.76 -4.50
CA GLU A 232 7.52 -0.27 -5.50
C GLU A 232 6.39 0.15 -6.46
N ASN A 233 5.49 1.04 -6.01
CA ASN A 233 4.33 1.49 -6.78
C ASN A 233 4.58 2.82 -7.52
N PHE A 234 5.76 3.43 -7.35
CA PHE A 234 6.17 4.57 -8.15
C PHE A 234 7.20 4.12 -9.18
N LEU A 235 6.89 4.27 -10.46
CA LEU A 235 7.73 3.87 -11.58
C LEU A 235 8.15 5.07 -12.41
N LEU A 236 9.36 5.03 -12.94
CA LEU A 236 9.80 5.99 -13.95
C LEU A 236 9.24 5.61 -15.33
N GLY A 237 9.23 6.54 -16.27
CA GLY A 237 8.97 6.21 -17.68
C GLY A 237 10.08 5.34 -18.26
N GLN A 238 9.85 4.81 -19.47
CA GLN A 238 10.81 3.92 -20.11
C GLN A 238 12.16 4.63 -20.37
N PRO A 239 13.29 3.98 -20.07
CA PRO A 239 14.62 4.51 -20.40
C PRO A 239 14.77 4.83 -21.88
N GLY A 240 15.46 5.94 -22.20
CA GLY A 240 15.68 6.37 -23.58
C GLY A 240 14.43 6.92 -24.28
N THR A 241 13.41 7.29 -23.51
CA THR A 241 12.23 8.02 -24.01
C THR A 241 12.19 9.42 -23.40
N PRO A 242 11.48 10.39 -24.01
CA PRO A 242 11.29 11.71 -23.41
C PRO A 242 10.63 11.67 -22.01
N GLU A 243 9.98 10.56 -21.66
CA GLU A 243 9.31 10.37 -20.37
C GLU A 243 10.17 9.60 -19.35
N GLU A 244 11.43 9.28 -19.63
CA GLU A 244 12.29 8.46 -18.74
C GLU A 244 12.44 9.05 -17.32
N LYS A 245 12.31 10.37 -17.20
CA LYS A 245 12.38 11.11 -15.92
C LYS A 245 11.00 11.41 -15.32
N LYS A 246 9.92 11.00 -15.95
CA LYS A 246 8.54 11.21 -15.48
C LYS A 246 8.16 10.10 -14.51
N LEU A 247 7.49 10.48 -13.43
CA LEU A 247 7.04 9.53 -12.40
C LEU A 247 5.59 9.10 -12.66
N TYR A 248 5.30 7.85 -12.36
CA TYR A 248 3.99 7.23 -12.49
C TYR A 248 3.65 6.47 -11.22
N LEU A 249 2.41 6.58 -10.77
CA LEU A 249 1.84 5.77 -9.69
C LEU A 249 1.05 4.62 -10.30
N VAL A 250 1.33 3.40 -9.86
CA VAL A 250 0.72 2.15 -10.36
C VAL A 250 0.09 1.36 -9.22
N ASP A 251 -0.62 0.28 -9.58
CA ASP A 251 -1.30 -0.65 -8.68
C ASP A 251 -2.43 -0.02 -7.84
N LEU A 252 -3.59 0.12 -8.47
CA LEU A 252 -4.78 0.71 -7.84
C LEU A 252 -5.68 -0.36 -7.19
N GLY A 253 -5.13 -1.54 -6.90
CA GLY A 253 -5.86 -2.68 -6.30
C GLY A 253 -6.40 -2.40 -4.90
N LEU A 254 -5.76 -1.49 -4.16
CA LEU A 254 -6.19 -1.06 -2.82
C LEU A 254 -6.88 0.31 -2.81
N ALA A 255 -7.06 0.93 -3.98
CA ALA A 255 -7.66 2.24 -4.07
C ALA A 255 -9.10 2.21 -3.55
N SER A 256 -9.52 3.31 -2.92
CA SER A 256 -10.87 3.44 -2.35
C SER A 256 -11.38 4.87 -2.48
N ARG A 257 -12.70 5.05 -2.36
CA ARG A 257 -13.31 6.38 -2.43
C ARG A 257 -13.19 7.09 -1.08
N TRP A 258 -12.75 8.35 -1.11
CA TRP A 258 -12.78 9.23 0.07
C TRP A 258 -13.96 10.22 0.04
N LYS A 259 -14.64 10.37 -1.11
CA LYS A 259 -15.88 11.13 -1.24
C LYS A 259 -16.93 10.38 -2.05
N ASP A 260 -18.19 10.66 -1.73
CA ASP A 260 -19.34 10.18 -2.48
C ASP A 260 -19.39 10.82 -3.88
N THR A 261 -19.74 10.03 -4.90
CA THR A 261 -19.78 10.50 -6.29
C THR A 261 -20.94 11.44 -6.59
N VAL A 262 -22.05 11.29 -5.88
CA VAL A 262 -23.29 12.03 -6.17
C VAL A 262 -23.32 13.31 -5.35
N SER A 263 -23.14 13.20 -4.03
CA SER A 263 -23.21 14.35 -3.14
C SER A 263 -21.88 15.11 -3.04
N GLY A 264 -20.77 14.53 -3.51
CA GLY A 264 -19.43 15.11 -3.38
C GLY A 264 -18.93 15.24 -1.93
N ARG A 265 -19.67 14.66 -0.96
CA ARG A 265 -19.37 14.77 0.47
C ARG A 265 -18.30 13.76 0.83
N HIS A 266 -17.48 14.12 1.82
CA HIS A 266 -16.52 13.19 2.40
C HIS A 266 -17.23 11.93 2.91
N VAL A 267 -16.60 10.77 2.76
CA VAL A 267 -17.13 9.52 3.33
C VAL A 267 -17.18 9.62 4.85
N ASP A 268 -18.14 8.93 5.45
CA ASP A 268 -18.27 8.89 6.90
C ASP A 268 -17.06 8.18 7.53
N TYR A 269 -16.66 8.68 8.70
CA TYR A 269 -15.63 8.04 9.50
C TYR A 269 -16.14 6.71 10.07
N ASP A 270 -15.33 5.67 9.95
CA ASP A 270 -15.55 4.36 10.55
C ASP A 270 -14.20 3.81 11.06
N GLN A 271 -14.24 2.85 11.98
CA GLN A 271 -13.06 2.18 12.50
C GLN A 271 -13.32 0.69 12.73
N LYS A 272 -12.52 -0.13 12.05
CA LYS A 272 -12.56 -1.60 12.11
C LYS A 272 -11.16 -2.13 12.43
N PRO A 273 -10.80 -2.24 13.72
CA PRO A 273 -9.44 -2.59 14.14
C PRO A 273 -8.89 -3.89 13.54
N ASP A 274 -9.76 -4.84 13.20
CA ASP A 274 -9.38 -6.13 12.60
C ASP A 274 -9.09 -6.04 11.10
N VAL A 275 -9.30 -4.88 10.46
CA VAL A 275 -9.14 -4.67 9.02
C VAL A 275 -7.95 -3.77 8.76
N PHE A 276 -6.84 -4.37 8.34
CA PHE A 276 -5.67 -3.66 7.85
C PHE A 276 -5.55 -3.74 6.32
N ARG A 277 -5.12 -2.66 5.68
CA ARG A 277 -4.81 -2.60 4.24
C ARG A 277 -3.51 -1.83 4.01
N GLY A 278 -2.82 -2.19 2.92
CA GLY A 278 -1.57 -1.58 2.50
C GLY A 278 -0.33 -2.28 3.06
N THR A 279 0.84 -1.69 2.79
CA THR A 279 2.12 -2.24 3.19
C THR A 279 2.51 -1.76 4.59
N VAL A 280 2.58 -2.67 5.57
CA VAL A 280 2.88 -2.40 7.01
C VAL A 280 3.96 -1.34 7.23
N ARG A 281 5.05 -1.41 6.46
CA ARG A 281 6.20 -0.50 6.56
C ARG A 281 5.79 0.96 6.31
N TYR A 282 4.98 1.22 5.29
CA TYR A 282 4.67 2.56 4.80
C TYR A 282 3.25 3.03 5.17
N ALA A 283 2.32 2.14 5.49
CA ALA A 283 0.93 2.50 5.80
C ALA A 283 0.82 3.48 6.99
N SER A 284 -0.11 4.44 6.93
CA SER A 284 -0.36 5.41 8.00
C SER A 284 -0.69 4.74 9.34
N VAL A 285 -0.50 5.46 10.45
CA VAL A 285 -0.97 5.03 11.77
C VAL A 285 -2.47 4.75 11.75
N HIS A 286 -3.25 5.52 11.00
CA HIS A 286 -4.69 5.32 10.94
C HIS A 286 -5.09 4.04 10.19
N ALA A 287 -4.35 3.65 9.15
CA ALA A 287 -4.53 2.38 8.46
C ALA A 287 -4.24 1.20 9.41
N HIS A 288 -3.21 1.29 10.24
CA HIS A 288 -2.93 0.29 11.29
C HIS A 288 -4.05 0.18 12.33
N LEU A 289 -4.74 1.28 12.62
CA LEU A 289 -5.88 1.32 13.55
C LEU A 289 -7.21 0.92 12.90
N GLY A 290 -7.19 0.52 11.63
CA GLY A 290 -8.36 0.11 10.87
C GLY A 290 -9.36 1.24 10.61
N ARG A 291 -8.91 2.50 10.63
CA ARG A 291 -9.75 3.67 10.36
C ARG A 291 -10.02 3.79 8.87
N THR A 292 -11.16 4.37 8.50
CA THR A 292 -11.44 4.72 7.11
C THR A 292 -10.28 5.53 6.51
N GLY A 293 -9.78 5.08 5.37
CA GLY A 293 -8.69 5.75 4.66
C GLY A 293 -9.16 7.06 4.02
N SER A 294 -8.29 8.07 4.06
CA SER A 294 -8.53 9.42 3.55
C SER A 294 -7.25 10.00 2.96
N ARG A 295 -7.33 11.21 2.40
CA ARG A 295 -6.22 11.84 1.66
C ARG A 295 -4.95 12.03 2.51
N ARG A 296 -5.11 12.25 3.82
CA ARG A 296 -3.97 12.36 4.75
C ARG A 296 -3.17 11.06 4.84
N ASP A 297 -3.81 9.91 4.66
CA ASP A 297 -3.19 8.60 4.82
C ASP A 297 -2.18 8.31 3.70
N ASP A 298 -2.52 8.69 2.46
CA ASP A 298 -1.60 8.62 1.33
C ASP A 298 -0.40 9.56 1.51
N LEU A 299 -0.62 10.77 2.03
CA LEU A 299 0.43 11.75 2.27
C LEU A 299 1.35 11.35 3.44
N GLU A 300 0.81 10.78 4.51
CA GLU A 300 1.59 10.21 5.62
C GLU A 300 2.43 9.01 5.14
N SER A 301 1.83 8.14 4.31
CA SER A 301 2.54 7.01 3.71
C SER A 301 3.64 7.46 2.75
N LEU A 302 3.42 8.57 2.02
CA LEU A 302 4.44 9.22 1.21
C LEU A 302 5.58 9.76 2.09
N ALA A 303 5.29 10.41 3.22
CA ALA A 303 6.33 10.91 4.12
C ALA A 303 7.26 9.79 4.60
N TYR A 304 6.70 8.65 5.01
CA TYR A 304 7.49 7.47 5.38
C TYR A 304 8.29 6.89 4.21
N THR A 305 7.71 6.92 3.01
CA THR A 305 8.38 6.49 1.77
C THR A 305 9.59 7.37 1.45
N LEU A 306 9.46 8.70 1.56
CA LEU A 306 10.54 9.65 1.30
C LEU A 306 11.68 9.50 2.31
N VAL A 307 11.37 9.39 3.61
CA VAL A 307 12.38 9.13 4.65
C VAL A 307 13.10 7.81 4.40
N PHE A 308 12.37 6.76 3.99
CA PHE A 308 12.98 5.49 3.62
C PHE A 308 13.96 5.63 2.44
N LEU A 309 13.59 6.35 1.37
CA LEU A 309 14.46 6.55 0.22
C LEU A 309 15.75 7.32 0.55
N LEU A 310 15.70 8.25 1.51
CA LEU A 310 16.87 8.99 2.00
C LEU A 310 17.76 8.17 2.94
N ARG A 311 17.15 7.43 3.87
CA ARG A 311 17.85 6.83 5.03
C ARG A 311 18.10 5.34 4.87
N GLY A 312 17.43 4.72 3.90
CA GLY A 312 17.41 3.28 3.64
C GLY A 312 16.71 2.42 4.69
N LYS A 313 16.27 3.03 5.81
CA LYS A 313 15.55 2.34 6.88
C LYS A 313 14.60 3.25 7.64
N LEU A 314 13.59 2.63 8.25
CA LEU A 314 12.63 3.21 9.18
C LEU A 314 12.76 2.56 10.58
N PRO A 315 12.50 3.28 11.68
CA PRO A 315 12.68 2.78 13.05
C PRO A 315 11.83 1.56 13.44
N TRP A 316 10.83 1.22 12.64
CA TRP A 316 9.89 0.11 12.85
C TRP A 316 10.13 -1.06 11.89
N GLN A 317 11.31 -1.18 11.30
CA GLN A 317 11.72 -2.39 10.57
C GLN A 317 12.24 -3.47 11.53
N GLY A 318 12.14 -4.74 11.11
CA GLY A 318 12.67 -5.88 11.87
C GLY A 318 11.64 -6.64 12.73
N TYR A 319 10.44 -6.10 12.92
CA TYR A 319 9.36 -6.84 13.59
C TYR A 319 8.87 -8.03 12.74
N VAL A 320 8.70 -9.19 13.39
CA VAL A 320 8.24 -10.46 12.81
C VAL A 320 7.08 -11.04 13.63
N GLY A 321 6.39 -12.04 13.08
CA GLY A 321 5.27 -12.71 13.73
C GLY A 321 3.90 -12.04 13.52
N GLU A 322 2.85 -12.65 14.08
CA GLU A 322 1.45 -12.24 13.87
C GLU A 322 1.16 -10.83 14.42
N ASN A 323 1.80 -10.46 15.53
CA ASN A 323 1.65 -9.14 16.16
C ASN A 323 2.49 -8.03 15.50
N LYS A 324 3.16 -8.31 14.37
CA LYS A 324 4.01 -7.34 13.67
C LYS A 324 3.31 -6.03 13.36
N GLY A 325 2.07 -6.07 12.86
CA GLY A 325 1.30 -4.86 12.54
C GLY A 325 1.10 -3.96 13.77
N PHE A 326 0.68 -4.56 14.88
CA PHE A 326 0.51 -3.88 16.16
C PHE A 326 1.81 -3.25 16.68
N LEU A 327 2.93 -3.99 16.66
CA LEU A 327 4.23 -3.49 17.11
C LEU A 327 4.73 -2.31 16.26
N VAL A 328 4.54 -2.40 14.93
CA VAL A 328 4.86 -1.33 14.00
C VAL A 328 4.00 -0.10 14.29
N CYS A 329 2.68 -0.27 14.47
CA CYS A 329 1.77 0.82 14.83
C CYS A 329 2.19 1.53 16.12
N LYS A 330 2.46 0.75 17.18
CA LYS A 330 2.92 1.28 18.47
C LYS A 330 4.22 2.06 18.32
N LYS A 331 5.18 1.55 17.53
CA LYS A 331 6.45 2.23 17.28
C LYS A 331 6.27 3.52 16.48
N LYS A 332 5.39 3.55 15.47
CA LYS A 332 5.06 4.76 14.70
C LYS A 332 4.47 5.85 15.60
N MET A 333 3.47 5.50 16.42
CA MET A 333 2.84 6.44 17.36
C MET A 333 3.81 7.01 18.39
N ALA A 334 4.85 6.25 18.76
CA ALA A 334 5.89 6.67 19.70
C ALA A 334 7.06 7.43 19.03
N THR A 335 7.07 7.58 17.71
CA THR A 335 8.15 8.24 16.98
C THR A 335 7.64 9.58 16.46
N SER A 336 8.14 10.68 17.03
CA SER A 336 7.77 12.03 16.58
C SER A 336 8.43 12.37 15.23
N PRO A 337 7.92 13.38 14.50
CA PRO A 337 8.55 13.85 13.27
C PRO A 337 10.02 14.25 13.43
N GLU A 338 10.35 14.92 14.54
CA GLU A 338 11.72 15.36 14.88
C GLU A 338 12.64 14.15 15.07
N MET A 339 12.16 13.10 15.76
CA MET A 339 12.93 11.88 15.92
C MET A 339 13.15 11.22 14.55
N LEU A 340 12.06 11.00 13.80
CA LEU A 340 12.14 10.28 12.52
C LEU A 340 13.07 10.98 11.52
N CYS A 341 13.03 12.31 11.51
CA CYS A 341 13.75 13.16 10.57
C CYS A 341 15.02 13.78 11.15
N CYS A 342 15.53 13.33 12.30
CA CYS A 342 16.69 13.94 12.98
C CYS A 342 17.96 14.04 12.12
N LEU A 343 18.08 13.19 11.09
CA LEU A 343 19.18 13.17 10.12
C LEU A 343 18.70 13.42 8.68
N CYS A 344 17.50 13.97 8.52
CA CYS A 344 16.93 14.35 7.23
C CYS A 344 16.99 15.87 7.05
N PRO A 345 17.05 16.37 5.80
CA PRO A 345 16.93 17.80 5.54
C PRO A 345 15.59 18.39 6.06
N PRO A 346 15.55 19.66 6.48
CA PRO A 346 14.37 20.27 7.10
C PRO A 346 13.04 20.13 6.33
N PRO A 347 12.99 20.21 4.98
CA PRO A 347 11.74 20.04 4.23
C PRO A 347 11.00 18.72 4.52
N PHE A 348 11.73 17.63 4.75
CA PHE A 348 11.13 16.31 5.02
C PHE A 348 10.48 16.24 6.40
N GLN A 349 11.11 16.87 7.40
CA GLN A 349 10.53 16.99 8.72
C GLN A 349 9.27 17.85 8.69
N HIS A 350 9.33 19.04 8.07
CA HIS A 350 8.17 19.92 7.94
C HIS A 350 7.02 19.25 7.18
N PHE A 351 7.32 18.50 6.11
CA PHE A 351 6.31 17.73 5.39
C PHE A 351 5.61 16.73 6.32
N LEU A 352 6.40 15.94 7.06
CA LEU A 352 5.89 14.94 7.98
C LEU A 352 5.03 15.56 9.08
N GLU A 353 5.49 16.64 9.71
CA GLU A 353 4.74 17.39 10.73
C GLU A 353 3.39 17.87 10.19
N MET A 354 3.37 18.43 8.98
CA MET A 354 2.14 18.91 8.36
C MET A 354 1.13 17.77 8.12
N VAL A 355 1.58 16.62 7.58
CA VAL A 355 0.67 15.52 7.21
C VAL A 355 0.17 14.76 8.43
N THR A 356 0.98 14.58 9.48
CA THR A 356 0.57 13.87 10.71
C THR A 356 -0.44 14.65 11.55
N ASN A 357 -0.51 15.97 11.38
CA ASN A 357 -1.46 16.84 12.08
C ASN A 357 -2.79 17.06 11.31
N MET A 358 -2.92 16.49 10.11
CA MET A 358 -4.07 16.69 9.24
C MET A 358 -5.30 15.94 9.73
N LYS A 359 -6.47 16.59 9.69
CA LYS A 359 -7.74 15.94 10.05
C LYS A 359 -8.22 14.99 8.96
N PHE A 360 -9.09 14.06 9.33
CA PHE A 360 -9.62 13.02 8.44
C PHE A 360 -10.27 13.59 7.18
N ASP A 361 -11.07 14.64 7.34
CA ASP A 361 -11.86 15.29 6.30
C ASP A 361 -11.22 16.56 5.72
N GLU A 362 -10.02 16.92 6.20
CA GLU A 362 -9.31 18.13 5.78
C GLU A 362 -8.91 18.05 4.30
N GLU A 363 -9.06 19.16 3.57
CA GLU A 363 -8.54 19.32 2.22
C GLU A 363 -7.03 19.64 2.31
N PRO A 364 -6.14 18.78 1.80
CA PRO A 364 -4.71 19.06 1.85
C PRO A 364 -4.38 20.30 1.01
N ASN A 365 -3.56 21.20 1.55
CA ASN A 365 -2.99 22.29 0.75
C ASN A 365 -1.77 21.78 -0.03
N TYR A 366 -2.01 21.04 -1.12
CA TYR A 366 -0.97 20.41 -1.94
C TYR A 366 0.09 21.42 -2.42
N SER A 367 -0.32 22.63 -2.82
CA SER A 367 0.64 23.68 -3.22
C SER A 367 1.61 24.06 -2.10
N LYS A 368 1.11 24.16 -0.85
CA LYS A 368 1.97 24.43 0.30
C LYS A 368 2.91 23.24 0.56
N LEU A 369 2.39 22.01 0.48
CA LEU A 369 3.19 20.80 0.64
C LEU A 369 4.28 20.64 -0.44
N ILE A 370 4.04 21.13 -1.66
CA ILE A 370 5.06 21.17 -2.73
C ILE A 370 6.11 22.23 -2.41
N SER A 371 5.68 23.44 -2.02
CA SER A 371 6.57 24.60 -1.84
C SER A 371 7.68 24.42 -0.80
N ILE A 372 7.51 23.50 0.17
CA ILE A 372 8.55 23.21 1.16
C ILE A 372 9.83 22.61 0.51
N PHE A 373 9.70 22.00 -0.67
CA PHE A 373 10.81 21.36 -1.39
C PHE A 373 11.44 22.25 -2.47
N ASP A 374 10.94 23.47 -2.70
CA ASP A 374 11.37 24.34 -3.82
C ASP A 374 12.89 24.60 -3.80
N ASN A 375 13.48 24.75 -2.61
CA ASN A 375 14.91 24.97 -2.45
C ASN A 375 15.76 23.69 -2.61
N SER A 376 15.15 22.51 -2.51
CA SER A 376 15.86 21.21 -2.58
C SER A 376 15.84 20.58 -3.98
N ILE A 377 14.90 20.94 -4.87
CA ILE A 377 14.79 20.34 -6.22
C ILE A 377 15.79 20.88 -7.25
N GLY A 378 16.55 21.92 -6.90
CA GLY A 378 17.53 22.58 -7.78
C GLY A 378 16.88 23.50 -8.81
N ALA A 379 17.56 24.61 -9.13
CA ALA A 379 17.00 25.69 -9.96
C ALA A 379 16.87 25.32 -11.45
N ASN A 380 17.76 24.48 -11.98
CA ASN A 380 17.75 24.12 -13.39
C ASN A 380 16.87 22.89 -13.65
N VAL A 381 15.67 23.11 -14.22
CA VAL A 381 14.67 22.08 -14.52
C VAL A 381 15.23 20.97 -15.41
N LEU A 382 16.09 21.29 -16.38
CA LEU A 382 16.64 20.30 -17.33
C LEU A 382 17.63 19.34 -16.65
N LEU A 383 18.31 19.80 -15.61
CA LEU A 383 19.26 19.01 -14.83
C LEU A 383 18.61 18.22 -13.70
N ARG A 384 17.30 18.40 -13.45
CA ARG A 384 16.61 17.64 -12.42
C ARG A 384 16.65 16.14 -12.77
N PRO A 385 16.81 15.28 -11.77
CA PRO A 385 16.82 13.84 -11.99
C PRO A 385 15.41 13.29 -12.28
N ILE A 386 14.36 14.02 -11.87
CA ILE A 386 12.94 13.73 -12.17
C ILE A 386 12.25 14.99 -12.68
N LEU A 387 11.35 14.83 -13.64
CA LEU A 387 10.49 15.90 -14.14
C LEU A 387 9.43 16.24 -13.09
N THR A 388 9.22 17.53 -12.86
CA THR A 388 8.31 18.08 -11.83
C THR A 388 7.20 18.91 -12.48
N ASP A 389 6.77 18.49 -13.68
CA ASP A 389 5.78 19.20 -14.50
C ASP A 389 4.39 19.25 -13.85
N GLY A 390 4.06 18.24 -13.03
CA GLY A 390 2.80 18.17 -12.30
C GLY A 390 2.64 19.37 -11.37
N ALA A 391 3.71 19.74 -10.67
CA ALA A 391 3.74 20.89 -9.78
C ALA A 391 3.56 22.22 -10.52
N ILE A 392 4.16 22.35 -11.73
CA ILE A 392 4.00 23.54 -12.58
C ILE A 392 2.52 23.70 -13.00
N LYS A 393 1.88 22.59 -13.40
CA LYS A 393 0.45 22.59 -13.80
C LYS A 393 -0.49 22.84 -12.62
N ALA A 394 -0.14 22.35 -11.43
CA ALA A 394 -0.88 22.62 -10.19
C ALA A 394 -0.81 24.12 -9.80
N GLY A 395 0.34 24.77 -10.02
CA GLY A 395 0.52 26.21 -9.78
C GLY A 395 -0.22 27.12 -10.77
N GLN A 396 -0.30 26.75 -12.05
CA GLN A 396 -0.95 27.55 -13.09
C GLN A 396 -2.47 27.57 -13.02
N LYS A 397 -3.12 26.55 -12.44
CA LYS A 397 -4.59 26.56 -12.21
C LYS A 397 -5.07 27.68 -11.27
N ARG A 398 -4.16 28.43 -10.63
CA ARG A 398 -4.49 29.60 -9.79
C ARG A 398 -4.22 30.95 -10.46
N GLY A 399 -3.76 30.99 -11.72
CA GLY A 399 -3.51 32.22 -12.46
C GLY A 399 -4.29 32.27 -13.77
N ARG A 400 -5.28 33.19 -13.85
CA ARG A 400 -6.18 33.50 -14.99
C ARG A 400 -7.37 32.57 -15.21
N SER A 401 -8.48 32.91 -14.54
CA SER A 401 -9.70 33.21 -15.30
C SER A 401 -9.79 34.73 -15.39
N LEU A 402 -9.35 35.30 -16.51
CA LEU A 402 -9.46 36.73 -16.77
C LEU A 402 -10.82 36.97 -17.45
N VAL A 403 -11.85 37.22 -16.65
CA VAL A 403 -13.07 37.86 -17.13
C VAL A 403 -13.01 39.31 -16.66
N GLY A 404 -13.02 40.23 -17.63
CA GLY A 404 -13.64 41.57 -17.56
C GLY A 404 -13.27 42.48 -16.39
N LEU A 405 -12.50 43.51 -16.71
CA LEU A 405 -12.28 44.73 -15.92
C LEU A 405 -13.59 45.34 -15.38
N GLY A 406 -13.54 45.84 -14.14
CA GLY A 406 -14.60 46.63 -13.52
C GLY A 406 -14.30 47.07 -12.08
N ASP A 407 -13.42 48.06 -11.96
CA ASP A 407 -13.42 49.19 -11.00
C ASP A 407 -13.34 48.99 -9.45
N GLY A 408 -12.40 49.76 -8.88
CA GLY A 408 -12.55 50.58 -7.67
C GLY A 408 -12.98 49.95 -6.33
N GLY A 409 -12.01 49.68 -5.43
CA GLY A 409 -12.31 49.57 -3.99
C GLY A 409 -11.16 49.06 -3.10
N GLN A 410 -10.44 49.98 -2.45
CA GLN A 410 -9.82 49.73 -1.13
C GLN A 410 -10.91 49.87 -0.02
N PRO A 411 -10.77 49.46 1.26
CA PRO A 411 -9.57 49.01 2.00
C PRO A 411 -9.79 47.87 3.05
N LYS A 412 -8.72 47.58 3.81
CA LYS A 412 -8.63 47.24 5.27
C LYS A 412 -8.13 45.84 5.65
N LYS A 413 -6.94 45.87 6.26
CA LYS A 413 -6.36 44.83 7.12
C LYS A 413 -7.26 44.54 8.32
N LYS A 414 -7.53 43.25 8.59
CA LYS A 414 -7.88 42.76 9.94
C LYS A 414 -6.95 41.60 10.29
N ILE A 415 -6.00 41.89 11.17
CA ILE A 415 -5.18 40.91 11.88
C ILE A 415 -6.08 40.27 12.93
N ARG A 416 -6.19 38.94 12.94
CA ARG A 416 -6.81 38.19 14.04
C ARG A 416 -5.72 37.31 14.65
N LEU A 417 -5.20 37.74 15.79
CA LEU A 417 -4.35 36.94 16.67
C LEU A 417 -5.19 35.77 17.21
N GLY A 418 -4.75 34.53 16.99
CA GLY A 418 -5.30 33.33 17.61
C GLY A 418 -4.33 32.81 18.68
N THR A 419 -4.86 32.51 19.85
CA THR A 419 -4.17 32.08 21.09
C THR A 419 -3.54 30.67 20.98
N PRO A 420 -2.52 30.34 21.79
CA PRO A 420 -1.74 29.09 21.66
C PRO A 420 -2.52 27.82 21.99
N ALA A 421 -2.18 26.73 21.30
CA ALA A 421 -2.76 25.41 21.48
C ALA A 421 -2.13 24.65 22.66
N THR A 422 -2.72 24.77 23.85
CA THR A 422 -2.48 23.85 24.97
C THR A 422 -3.79 23.54 25.67
N GLN A 423 -4.63 22.67 25.10
CA GLN A 423 -5.75 22.02 25.81
C GLN A 423 -6.48 21.00 24.90
N TRP A 424 -5.89 19.83 24.64
CA TRP A 424 -6.63 18.68 24.09
C TRP A 424 -6.08 17.35 24.60
N ILE A 425 -6.22 17.13 25.90
CA ILE A 425 -6.39 15.79 26.47
C ILE A 425 -7.70 15.87 27.26
N SER A 426 -8.54 14.83 27.12
CA SER A 426 -9.80 14.60 27.83
C SER A 426 -11.08 15.25 27.28
N VAL A 427 -11.63 14.73 26.17
CA VAL A 427 -13.07 14.48 26.06
C VAL A 427 -13.30 13.34 25.07
N TYR A 428 -13.34 12.09 25.54
CA TYR A 428 -14.16 11.00 24.96
C TYR A 428 -14.28 9.86 25.99
N ASN A 429 -14.77 10.22 27.18
CA ASN A 429 -15.38 9.28 28.13
C ASN A 429 -16.73 9.86 28.50
N CYS A 430 -17.72 9.73 27.63
CA CYS A 430 -19.13 9.99 27.94
C CYS A 430 -20.04 9.38 26.86
N ARG A 431 -20.29 8.08 26.97
CA ARG A 431 -21.62 7.43 26.79
C ARG A 431 -21.51 5.95 27.18
N ASN A 432 -22.54 5.49 27.89
CA ASN A 432 -22.53 4.38 28.84
C ASN A 432 -22.20 2.98 28.31
N SER A 433 -21.72 2.17 29.26
CA SER A 433 -21.28 0.78 29.20
C SER A 433 -22.21 -0.19 28.47
N MET A 434 -21.71 -0.81 27.40
CA MET A 434 -22.22 -2.10 26.94
C MET A 434 -21.42 -3.19 27.67
N LYS A 435 -22.09 -3.97 28.52
CA LYS A 435 -21.48 -5.06 29.28
C LYS A 435 -20.94 -6.13 28.31
N GLN A 436 -19.63 -6.18 28.09
CA GLN A 436 -18.99 -7.41 27.62
C GLN A 436 -18.75 -8.31 28.83
N ARG A 437 -19.47 -9.44 28.88
CA ARG A 437 -19.17 -10.54 29.79
C ARG A 437 -17.89 -11.20 29.31
N TYR A 438 -16.79 -11.03 30.05
CA TYR A 438 -15.65 -11.93 29.95
C TYR A 438 -16.03 -13.24 30.66
N MET A 439 -16.28 -14.31 29.90
CA MET A 439 -16.17 -15.66 30.42
C MET A 439 -14.68 -16.01 30.41
N ILE A 440 -14.01 -15.82 31.55
CA ILE A 440 -12.70 -16.39 31.80
C ILE A 440 -12.96 -17.86 32.16
N MET A 441 -12.69 -18.78 31.23
CA MET A 441 -12.47 -20.18 31.60
C MET A 441 -11.02 -20.30 32.07
N SER A 442 -10.82 -20.14 33.37
CA SER A 442 -9.65 -20.62 34.07
C SER A 442 -9.70 -22.14 34.12
N THR A 443 -8.94 -22.80 33.24
CA THR A 443 -8.48 -24.16 33.54
C THR A 443 -7.16 -24.03 34.26
N GLU A 444 -7.25 -24.06 35.59
CA GLU A 444 -6.19 -24.57 36.45
C GLU A 444 -5.81 -25.96 35.95
N VAL A 445 -4.52 -26.18 35.67
CA VAL A 445 -3.95 -27.52 35.71
C VAL A 445 -3.01 -27.52 36.91
N SER A 446 -3.51 -28.10 37.98
CA SER A 446 -2.74 -28.45 39.17
C SER A 446 -1.93 -29.73 38.92
N LEU A 447 -0.68 -29.69 39.41
CA LEU A 447 0.37 -30.72 39.52
C LEU A 447 1.32 -30.90 38.32
#